data_AF-A0A644YJA6-F1
#
_entry.id   AF-A0A644YJA6-F1
#
_cell.length_a   1.000
_cell.length_b   1.000
_cell.length_c   1.000
_cell.angle_alpha   90.00
_cell.angle_beta   90.00
_cell.angle_gamma   90.00
#
_symmetry.space_group_name_H-M   'P 1'
#
loop_
_entity.id
_entity.type
_entity.pdbx_description
1 polymer ?
#
loop_
_entity_poly.entity_id
_entity_poly.type
_entity_poly.pdbx_seq_one_letter_code
_entity_poly.pdbx_strand_id
1 'polypeptide(L)'
;MPFEFDDAMRIQTHTERHRKIFLYERGSQFDLLRRVPTTYIWGSPVPDEILERHGLVRRPCGEDGPTYKDVLIYLKDYKLGEVDRAFVAELARVKEVMSWRE
;
A
#
# COMPACT_ATOMS: atom_id res chain seq x y z
N MET A 1 9.83 -1.94 23.77
CA MET A 1 9.36 -2.94 22.80
C MET A 1 10.02 -2.63 21.48
N PRO A 2 11.14 -3.27 21.12
CA PRO A 2 11.62 -3.21 19.75
C PRO A 2 10.59 -3.98 18.92
N PHE A 3 9.97 -3.30 17.95
CA PHE A 3 9.25 -3.98 16.89
C PHE A 3 10.29 -4.78 16.11
N GLU A 4 10.35 -6.09 16.33
CA GLU A 4 10.98 -6.97 15.37
C GLU A 4 10.10 -6.93 14.12
N PHE A 5 10.70 -6.56 12.98
CA PHE A 5 10.06 -6.69 11.67
C PHE A 5 10.00 -8.19 11.33
N ASP A 6 9.18 -8.94 12.08
CA ASP A 6 8.98 -10.36 11.87
C ASP A 6 8.07 -10.56 10.65
N ASP A 7 8.68 -11.14 9.61
CA ASP A 7 8.13 -12.09 8.64
C ASP A 7 6.95 -11.69 7.72
N ALA A 8 6.23 -10.59 7.98
CA ALA A 8 5.08 -10.18 7.16
C ALA A 8 5.46 -9.62 5.78
N MET A 9 6.73 -9.26 5.57
CA MET A 9 7.27 -8.93 4.25
C MET A 9 8.06 -10.10 3.65
N ARG A 10 7.59 -11.34 3.87
CA ARG A 10 7.88 -12.43 2.92
C ARG A 10 7.13 -12.15 1.62
N ILE A 11 7.64 -11.21 0.82
CA ILE A 11 7.48 -11.29 -0.64
C ILE A 11 8.01 -12.68 -0.98
N GLN A 12 7.08 -13.58 -1.35
CA GLN A 12 7.30 -14.99 -1.63
C GLN A 12 8.77 -15.29 -1.88
N THR A 13 9.44 -15.88 -0.89
CA THR A 13 10.84 -16.28 -1.03
C THR A 13 10.85 -17.52 -1.90
N HIS A 14 10.61 -17.36 -3.20
CA HIS A 14 11.03 -18.34 -4.17
C HIS A 14 12.55 -18.37 -4.13
N THR A 15 13.06 -19.57 -3.91
CA THR A 15 14.41 -19.93 -3.51
C THR A 15 15.37 -19.74 -4.66
N GLU A 16 15.78 -18.51 -4.95
CA GLU A 16 16.88 -18.28 -5.89
C GLU A 16 17.73 -17.11 -5.38
N ARG A 17 19.03 -17.35 -5.17
CA ARG A 17 20.04 -16.36 -4.72
C ARG A 17 20.35 -15.34 -5.82
N HIS A 18 19.33 -14.64 -6.33
CA HIS A 18 19.41 -13.84 -7.54
C HIS A 18 19.19 -12.36 -7.24
N ARG A 19 20.15 -11.52 -7.68
CA ARG A 19 20.17 -10.04 -7.72
C ARG A 19 18.77 -9.40 -7.61
N LYS A 20 18.41 -8.94 -6.41
CA LYS A 20 17.15 -8.21 -6.15
C LYS A 20 17.44 -6.72 -6.01
N ILE A 21 16.55 -5.89 -6.56
CA ILE A 21 16.53 -4.46 -6.33
C ILE A 21 15.21 -4.17 -5.61
N PHE A 22 15.30 -3.56 -4.43
CA PHE A 22 14.12 -3.14 -3.66
C PHE A 22 13.81 -1.69 -3.97
N LEU A 23 12.54 -1.42 -4.29
CA LEU A 23 12.07 -0.10 -4.65
C LEU A 23 10.81 0.23 -3.85
N TYR A 24 10.92 1.23 -2.97
CA TYR A 24 9.84 1.60 -2.04
C TYR A 24 9.03 2.81 -2.49
N GLU A 25 9.60 3.64 -3.36
CA GLU A 25 8.99 4.90 -3.78
C GLU A 25 8.01 4.65 -4.94
N ARG A 26 6.77 5.15 -4.81
CA ARG A 26 5.67 4.84 -5.75
C ARG A 26 5.90 5.40 -7.14
N GLY A 27 6.40 6.63 -7.28
CA GLY A 27 6.68 7.23 -8.58
C GLY A 27 7.65 6.38 -9.41
N SER A 28 8.70 5.88 -8.77
CA SER A 28 9.69 4.98 -9.38
C SER A 28 9.08 3.63 -9.80
N GLN A 29 8.12 3.10 -9.02
CA GLN A 29 7.39 1.88 -9.39
C GLN A 29 6.55 2.11 -10.65
N PHE A 30 5.85 3.24 -10.73
CA PHE A 30 5.06 3.62 -11.90
C PHE A 30 5.92 3.88 -13.14
N ASP A 31 7.07 4.52 -12.96
CA ASP A 31 8.04 4.73 -14.03
C ASP A 31 8.55 3.39 -14.58
N LEU A 32 8.80 2.41 -13.72
CA LEU A 32 9.18 1.07 -14.13
C LEU A 32 8.08 0.39 -14.95
N LEU A 33 6.84 0.37 -14.44
CA LEU A 33 5.69 -0.22 -15.13
C LEU A 33 5.45 0.42 -16.50
N ARG A 34 5.61 1.74 -16.60
CA ARG A 34 5.43 2.49 -17.85
C ARG A 34 6.55 2.22 -18.86
N ARG A 35 7.79 2.06 -18.40
CA ARG A 35 8.96 1.88 -19.29
C ARG A 35 9.19 0.43 -19.69
N VAL A 36 8.74 -0.53 -18.89
CA VAL A 36 8.98 -1.97 -19.11
C VAL A 36 7.63 -2.70 -19.13
N PRO A 37 7.01 -2.85 -20.32
CA PRO A 37 5.64 -3.39 -20.46
C PRO A 37 5.45 -4.83 -19.96
N THR A 38 6.54 -5.57 -19.74
CA THR A 38 6.53 -6.94 -19.22
C THR A 38 6.58 -7.01 -17.69
N THR A 39 6.56 -5.85 -17.01
CA THR A 39 6.54 -5.78 -15.54
C THR A 39 5.13 -5.61 -15.00
N TYR A 40 4.93 -6.08 -13.77
CA TYR A 40 3.70 -5.90 -13.01
C TYR A 40 4.05 -5.68 -11.53
N ILE A 41 3.11 -5.12 -10.77
CA ILE A 41 3.27 -4.96 -9.33
C ILE A 41 1.98 -5.35 -8.62
N TRP A 42 2.15 -5.95 -7.44
CA TRP A 42 1.09 -6.11 -6.46
C TRP A 42 1.08 -4.85 -5.60
N GLY A 43 -0.05 -4.14 -5.59
CA GLY A 43 -0.16 -2.89 -4.84
C GLY A 43 -1.60 -2.62 -4.45
N SER A 44 -1.76 -1.70 -3.50
CA SER A 44 -3.08 -1.18 -3.12
C SER A 44 -3.79 -0.58 -4.35
N PRO A 45 -5.14 -0.62 -4.38
CA PRO A 45 -5.92 0.05 -5.41
C PRO A 45 -5.49 1.51 -5.60
N VAL A 46 -5.41 1.92 -6.86
CA VAL A 46 -5.05 3.28 -7.25
C VAL A 46 -6.24 3.88 -8.00
N PRO A 47 -6.56 5.18 -7.83
CA PRO A 47 -7.64 5.82 -8.57
C PRO A 47 -7.49 5.63 -10.09
N ASP A 48 -8.61 5.42 -10.77
CA ASP A 48 -8.59 5.09 -12.21
C ASP A 48 -7.97 6.22 -13.05
N GLU A 49 -8.14 7.49 -12.67
CA GLU A 49 -7.48 8.64 -13.32
C GLU A 49 -5.94 8.51 -13.35
N ILE A 50 -5.35 7.96 -12.28
CA ILE A 50 -3.90 7.76 -12.21
C ILE A 50 -3.49 6.59 -13.12
N LEU A 51 -4.29 5.52 -13.17
CA LEU A 51 -4.03 4.40 -14.09
C LEU A 51 -4.07 4.89 -15.55
N GLU A 52 -5.09 5.65 -15.91
CA GLU A 52 -5.24 6.24 -17.25
C GLU A 52 -4.07 7.14 -17.62
N ARG A 53 -3.68 8.06 -16.72
CA ARG A 53 -2.54 8.98 -16.93
C ARG A 53 -1.23 8.23 -17.21
N HIS A 54 -1.05 7.07 -16.61
CA HIS A 54 0.15 6.26 -16.75
C HIS A 54 0.03 5.15 -17.82
N GLY A 55 -1.14 5.01 -18.47
CA GLY A 55 -1.39 3.96 -19.45
C GLY A 55 -1.39 2.55 -18.84
N LEU A 56 -1.76 2.46 -17.56
CA LEU A 56 -1.78 1.22 -16.79
C LEU A 56 -3.20 0.69 -16.66
N VAL A 57 -3.32 -0.62 -16.46
CA VAL A 57 -4.59 -1.28 -16.17
C VAL A 57 -4.47 -2.04 -14.87
N ARG A 58 -5.55 -2.04 -14.09
CA ARG A 58 -5.69 -2.89 -12.90
C ARG A 58 -6.35 -4.20 -13.29
N ARG A 59 -5.83 -5.32 -12.78
CA ARG A 59 -6.42 -6.65 -12.95
C ARG A 59 -6.76 -7.21 -11.57
N PRO A 60 -7.98 -7.77 -11.37
CA PRO A 60 -8.28 -8.54 -10.17
C PRO A 60 -7.31 -9.71 -10.06
N CYS A 61 -6.78 -9.95 -8.86
CA CYS A 61 -6.01 -11.14 -8.57
C CYS A 61 -6.76 -11.98 -7.54
N GLY A 62 -6.89 -13.27 -7.82
CA GLY A 62 -7.76 -14.20 -7.09
C GLY A 62 -7.09 -14.93 -5.92
N GLU A 63 -6.00 -14.42 -5.37
CA GLU A 63 -5.39 -15.01 -4.17
C GLU A 63 -5.87 -14.26 -2.92
N ASP A 64 -6.21 -15.01 -1.86
CA ASP A 64 -6.39 -14.50 -0.50
C ASP A 64 -5.07 -13.91 -0.02
N GLY A 65 -4.82 -12.67 -0.43
CA GLY A 65 -3.64 -11.93 -0.06
C GLY A 65 -3.58 -11.70 1.45
N PRO A 66 -2.42 -11.22 1.96
CA PRO A 66 -2.30 -10.85 3.37
C PRO A 66 -3.41 -9.87 3.76
N THR A 67 -4.03 -10.08 4.92
CA THR A 67 -4.92 -9.07 5.49
C THR A 67 -4.08 -7.91 6.03
N TYR A 68 -4.26 -6.72 5.47
CA TYR A 68 -3.57 -5.52 5.92
C TYR A 68 -4.41 -4.77 6.96
N LYS A 69 -3.73 -4.12 7.92
CA LYS A 69 -4.36 -3.29 8.95
C LYS A 69 -3.85 -1.86 8.86
N ASP A 70 -4.77 -0.91 8.73
CA ASP A 70 -4.44 0.51 8.86
C ASP A 70 -4.04 0.83 10.30
N VAL A 71 -2.89 1.48 10.49
CA VAL A 71 -2.38 1.88 11.81
C VAL A 71 -2.04 3.37 11.81
N LEU A 72 -2.40 4.04 12.90
CA LEU A 72 -1.97 5.40 13.20
C LEU A 72 -0.74 5.33 14.11
N ILE A 73 0.39 5.89 13.67
CA ILE A 73 1.65 5.88 14.41
C ILE A 73 1.92 7.30 14.93
N TYR A 74 2.11 7.43 16.24
CA TYR A 74 2.46 8.68 16.91
C TYR A 74 3.33 8.40 18.14
N LEU A 75 4.00 9.43 18.67
CA LEU A 75 4.86 9.28 19.86
C LEU A 75 4.03 8.79 21.06
N LYS A 76 4.63 7.94 21.91
CA LYS A 76 3.95 7.30 23.04
C LYS A 76 3.19 8.30 23.94
N ASP A 77 3.79 9.46 24.19
CA ASP A 77 3.24 10.48 25.08
C ASP A 77 2.57 11.64 24.32
N TYR A 78 2.38 11.50 23.00
CA TYR A 78 1.66 12.49 22.21
C TYR A 78 0.16 12.43 22.50
N LYS A 79 -0.38 13.56 22.95
CA LYS A 79 -1.81 13.73 23.20
C LYS A 79 -2.44 14.29 21.94
N LEU A 80 -3.39 13.54 21.37
CA LEU A 80 -4.16 13.99 20.21
C LEU A 80 -4.80 15.35 20.52
N GLY A 81 -4.51 16.34 19.69
CA GLY A 81 -5.13 17.65 19.72
C GLY A 81 -6.54 17.64 19.16
N GLU A 82 -7.15 18.82 19.08
CA GLU A 82 -8.46 18.97 18.43
C GLU A 82 -8.41 18.61 16.94
N VAL A 83 -7.37 19.08 16.25
CA VAL A 83 -7.14 18.80 14.82
C VAL A 83 -6.95 17.31 14.58
N ASP A 84 -6.17 16.62 15.41
CA ASP A 84 -5.94 15.17 15.26
C ASP A 84 -7.24 14.38 15.45
N ARG A 85 -8.05 14.76 16.44
CA ARG A 85 -9.37 14.13 16.67
C ARG A 85 -10.31 14.37 15.50
N ALA A 86 -10.35 15.60 14.97
CA ALA A 86 -11.15 15.92 13.80
C ALA A 86 -10.70 15.11 12.57
N PHE A 87 -9.39 14.97 12.36
CA PHE A 87 -8.82 14.15 11.29
C PHE A 87 -9.19 12.67 11.43
N VAL A 88 -9.06 12.09 12.63
CA VAL A 88 -9.41 10.68 12.89
C VAL A 88 -10.92 10.45 12.68
N ALA A 89 -11.77 11.38 13.10
CA ALA A 89 -13.21 11.29 12.89
C ALA A 89 -13.57 11.32 11.39
N GLU A 90 -12.95 12.21 10.63
CA GLU A 90 -13.17 12.29 9.18
C GLU A 90 -12.63 11.06 8.44
N LEU A 91 -11.47 10.53 8.86
CA LEU A 91 -10.95 9.26 8.34
C LEU A 91 -11.93 8.11 8.56
N ALA A 92 -12.51 7.99 9.76
CA ALA A 92 -13.49 6.96 10.06
C ALA A 92 -14.73 7.08 9.14
N ARG A 93 -15.24 8.31 8.98
CA ARG A 93 -16.38 8.61 8.11
C ARG A 93 -16.11 8.25 6.64
N VAL A 94 -14.95 8.61 6.10
CA VAL A 94 -14.59 8.28 4.71
C VAL A 94 -14.38 6.78 4.52
N LYS A 95 -13.77 6.10 5.50
CA LYS A 95 -13.59 4.64 5.47
C LYS A 95 -14.91 3.91 5.38
N GLU A 96 -15.92 4.32 6.15
CA GLU A 96 -17.27 3.76 6.06
C GLU A 96 -17.81 3.89 4.64
N VAL A 97 -17.73 5.07 4.01
CA VAL A 97 -18.20 5.30 2.63
C VAL A 97 -17.47 4.44 1.60
N MET A 98 -16.17 4.22 1.79
CA MET A 98 -15.33 3.45 0.86
C MET A 98 -15.49 1.94 1.02
N SER A 99 -15.71 1.45 2.25
CA SER A 99 -15.96 0.03 2.54
C SER A 99 -17.22 -0.53 1.86
N TRP A 100 -18.14 0.32 1.40
CA TRP A 100 -19.31 -0.09 0.61
C TRP A 100 -19.03 -0.26 -0.89
N ARG A 101 -17.85 0.17 -1.37
CA ARG A 101 -17.50 0.23 -2.81
C ARG A 101 -16.50 -0.84 -3.25
N GLU A 102 -15.95 -1.60 -2.30
CA GLU A 102 -15.12 -2.79 -2.54
C GLU A 102 -15.99 -4.05 -2.57
#